data_AF-A0A7C6G0S4-F1
#
_entry.id   AF-A0A7C6G0S4-F1
#
_cell.length_a   1.000
_cell.length_b   1.000
_cell.length_c   1.000
_cell.angle_alpha   90.00
_cell.angle_beta   90.00
_cell.angle_gamma   90.00
#
_symmetry.space_group_name_H-M   'P 1'
#
loop_
_entity.id
_entity.type
_entity.pdbx_description
1 polymer ?
#
loop_
_entity_poly.entity_id
_entity_poly.type
_entity_poly.pdbx_seq_one_letter_code
_entity_poly.pdbx_strand_id
1 'polypeptide(L)'
;MRKGTILFTVIALFLLIGGVGCEKDIQNDCYSGIIVSLNERNACNDIVKIDKSIDNGLSVGTNLAFYSGLFDRKLEIGETIYFKVLSYEKWVGPANASCLWPHYVAQIEVCQSK
;
A
#
# COMPACT_ATOMS: atom_id res chain seq x y z
N MET A 1 -38.63 49.24 22.01
CA MET A 1 -38.82 48.02 21.20
C MET A 1 -37.47 47.40 20.91
N ARG A 2 -37.38 46.07 21.16
CA ARG A 2 -36.40 45.07 20.69
C ARG A 2 -34.90 45.35 20.80
N LYS A 3 -34.35 44.91 21.94
CA LYS A 3 -33.01 44.32 22.06
C LYS A 3 -32.94 43.04 21.20
N GLY A 4 -31.76 42.80 20.61
CA GLY A 4 -31.30 41.47 20.21
C GLY A 4 -31.69 41.01 18.81
N THR A 5 -30.96 41.44 17.77
CA THR A 5 -31.04 40.81 16.45
C THR A 5 -29.71 40.86 15.69
N ILE A 6 -28.58 40.76 16.41
CA ILE A 6 -27.24 40.71 15.79
C ILE A 6 -26.48 39.42 16.17
N LEU A 7 -26.96 38.66 17.16
CA LEU A 7 -26.27 37.46 17.64
C LEU A 7 -26.49 36.22 16.75
N PHE A 8 -27.55 36.19 15.94
CA PHE A 8 -27.89 35.01 15.13
C PHE A 8 -27.11 34.90 13.82
N THR A 9 -26.56 35.99 13.30
CA THR A 9 -25.88 35.99 12.00
C THR A 9 -24.47 35.37 12.07
N VAL A 10 -23.84 35.38 13.24
CA VAL A 10 -22.48 34.82 13.43
C VAL A 10 -22.50 33.30 13.57
N ILE A 11 -23.58 32.72 14.13
CA ILE A 11 -23.71 31.27 14.35
C ILE A 11 -23.96 30.52 13.04
N ALA A 12 -24.68 31.12 12.08
CA ALA A 12 -24.90 30.53 10.76
C ALA A 12 -23.61 30.42 9.94
N LEU A 13 -22.63 31.30 10.18
CA LEU A 13 -21.35 31.29 9.47
C LEU A 13 -20.41 30.14 9.92
N PHE A 14 -20.57 29.65 11.15
CA PHE A 14 -19.78 28.53 11.69
C PHE A 14 -20.29 27.14 11.29
N LEU A 15 -21.51 27.02 10.75
CA LEU A 15 -22.05 25.74 10.28
C LEU A 15 -21.63 25.37 8.84
N LEU A 16 -21.00 26.30 8.11
CA LEU A 16 -20.50 26.07 6.75
C LEU A 16 -19.07 25.50 6.71
N ILE A 17 -18.43 25.33 7.87
CA ILE A 17 -17.14 24.63 8.00
C ILE A 17 -17.31 23.13 8.22
N GLY A 18 -18.50 22.58 7.91
CA GLY A 18 -18.71 21.17 7.66
C GLY A 18 -17.98 20.74 6.39
N GLY A 19 -16.65 20.74 6.47
CA GLY A 19 -15.77 20.18 5.46
C GLY A 19 -16.12 18.71 5.30
N VAL A 20 -16.70 18.41 4.14
CA VAL A 20 -16.83 17.12 3.49
C VAL A 20 -15.72 16.19 3.96
N GLY A 21 -16.08 15.12 4.67
CA GLY A 21 -15.18 14.00 4.90
C GLY A 21 -14.76 13.48 3.54
N CYS A 22 -13.58 13.88 3.09
CA CYS A 22 -12.94 13.28 1.94
C CYS A 22 -12.48 11.91 2.44
N GLU A 23 -13.36 10.90 2.33
CA GLU A 23 -12.94 9.51 2.30
C GLU A 23 -12.15 9.33 1.00
N LYS A 24 -10.92 9.87 1.00
CA LYS A 24 -9.96 9.64 -0.07
C LYS A 24 -9.65 8.16 -0.01
N ASP A 25 -10.34 7.39 -0.84
CA ASP A 25 -9.70 6.52 -1.82
C ASP A 25 -8.49 5.73 -1.30
N ILE A 26 -8.53 5.22 -0.07
CA ILE A 26 -7.42 4.45 0.50
C ILE A 26 -7.10 3.24 -0.39
N GLN A 27 -8.10 2.75 -1.15
CA GLN A 27 -7.95 1.67 -2.13
C GLN A 27 -7.31 2.09 -3.47
N ASN A 28 -7.35 3.36 -3.90
CA ASN A 28 -6.76 3.74 -5.20
C ASN A 28 -5.23 3.82 -5.15
N ASP A 29 -4.65 3.91 -3.96
CA ASP A 29 -3.19 4.00 -3.76
C ASP A 29 -2.53 2.64 -3.43
N CYS A 30 -3.29 1.54 -3.43
CA CYS A 30 -2.77 0.22 -3.07
C CYS A 30 -2.55 -0.65 -4.32
N TYR A 31 -1.34 -1.17 -4.44
CA TYR A 31 -1.09 -2.32 -5.30
C TYR A 31 -1.80 -3.54 -4.72
N SER A 32 -2.22 -4.42 -5.62
CA SER A 32 -2.43 -5.82 -5.28
C SER A 32 -1.22 -6.60 -5.77
N GLY A 33 -0.84 -7.63 -5.03
CA GLY A 33 0.16 -8.57 -5.52
C GLY A 33 0.03 -9.95 -4.91
N ILE A 34 0.47 -10.95 -5.68
CA ILE A 34 0.44 -12.35 -5.31
C ILE A 34 1.82 -12.76 -4.80
N ILE A 35 1.87 -13.40 -3.63
CA ILE A 35 3.10 -13.97 -3.08
C ILE A 35 3.55 -15.14 -3.97
N VAL A 36 4.74 -15.04 -4.55
CA VAL A 36 5.30 -16.06 -5.46
C VAL A 36 6.52 -16.76 -4.89
N SER A 37 7.12 -16.21 -3.84
CA SER A 37 8.22 -16.84 -3.11
C SER A 37 8.26 -16.36 -1.67
N LEU A 38 8.61 -17.26 -0.75
CA LEU A 38 8.88 -16.95 0.65
C LEU A 38 10.17 -17.70 1.06
N ASN A 39 11.07 -16.99 1.72
CA ASN A 39 12.33 -17.53 2.20
C ASN A 39 12.11 -18.37 3.47
N GLU A 40 11.59 -19.58 3.32
CA GLU A 40 11.34 -20.44 4.48
C GLU A 40 12.58 -21.21 4.98
N ARG A 41 13.70 -21.20 4.23
CA ARG A 41 14.98 -21.86 4.60
C ARG A 41 16.13 -21.83 3.57
N ASN A 42 15.95 -21.29 2.36
CA ASN A 42 16.87 -21.50 1.22
C ASN A 42 17.58 -20.23 0.70
N ALA A 43 17.62 -19.15 1.49
CA ALA A 43 18.29 -17.88 1.15
C ALA A 43 17.77 -17.18 -0.14
N CYS A 44 16.59 -17.55 -0.63
CA CYS A 44 15.88 -16.79 -1.68
C CYS A 44 15.20 -15.55 -1.07
N ASN A 45 14.68 -14.65 -1.90
CA ASN A 45 13.94 -13.47 -1.42
C ASN A 45 12.46 -13.82 -1.17
N ASP A 46 11.82 -13.14 -0.23
CA ASP A 46 10.35 -13.06 -0.20
C ASP A 46 9.94 -12.19 -1.38
N ILE A 47 9.11 -12.71 -2.28
CA ILE A 47 8.74 -12.03 -3.52
C ILE A 47 7.24 -11.95 -3.67
N VAL A 48 6.77 -10.73 -3.88
CA VAL A 48 5.41 -10.43 -4.34
C VAL A 48 5.46 -10.02 -5.81
N LYS A 49 4.55 -10.57 -6.62
CA LYS A 49 4.36 -10.18 -8.01
C LYS A 49 3.13 -9.29 -8.11
N ILE A 50 3.28 -8.09 -8.66
CA ILE A 50 2.17 -7.16 -8.85
C ILE A 50 1.14 -7.78 -9.81
N ASP A 51 -0.10 -7.95 -9.35
CA ASP A 51 -1.23 -8.38 -10.19
C ASP A 51 -2.17 -7.21 -10.53
N LYS A 52 -2.23 -6.18 -9.67
CA LYS A 52 -2.87 -4.89 -9.95
C LYS A 52 -1.95 -3.72 -9.59
N SER A 53 -1.73 -2.83 -10.56
CA SER A 53 -0.99 -1.57 -10.36
C SER A 53 -1.89 -0.42 -9.91
N ILE A 54 -1.25 0.65 -9.43
CA ILE A 54 -1.83 1.98 -9.27
C ILE A 54 -1.46 2.87 -10.47
N ASP A 55 -2.09 4.05 -10.56
CA ASP A 55 -1.79 5.05 -11.60
C ASP A 55 -0.35 5.54 -11.51
N ASN A 56 0.36 5.53 -12.64
CA ASN A 56 1.80 5.85 -12.75
C ASN A 56 2.71 5.00 -11.84
N GLY A 57 2.23 3.83 -11.40
CA GLY A 57 2.97 2.89 -10.57
C GLY A 57 3.85 1.90 -11.34
N LEU A 58 4.42 0.94 -10.62
CA LEU A 58 5.15 -0.18 -11.20
C LEU A 58 4.20 -1.12 -11.96
N SER A 59 4.60 -1.57 -13.15
CA SER A 59 3.75 -2.37 -14.03
C SER A 59 3.34 -3.71 -13.42
N VAL A 60 2.16 -4.19 -13.80
CA VAL A 60 1.71 -5.57 -13.53
C VAL A 60 2.76 -6.57 -14.04
N GLY A 61 3.00 -7.62 -13.26
CA GLY A 61 4.03 -8.63 -13.51
C GLY A 61 5.41 -8.28 -12.92
N THR A 62 5.59 -7.08 -12.36
CA THR A 62 6.81 -6.74 -11.64
C THR A 62 6.94 -7.60 -10.38
N ASN A 63 8.13 -8.14 -10.17
CA ASN A 63 8.50 -8.91 -8.97
C ASN A 63 9.24 -7.99 -8.00
N LEU A 64 8.74 -7.87 -6.78
CA LEU A 64 9.35 -7.09 -5.72
C LEU A 64 9.82 -8.01 -4.61
N ALA A 65 11.10 -7.89 -4.24
CA ALA A 65 11.54 -8.41 -2.97
C ALA A 65 11.06 -7.50 -1.85
N PHE A 66 10.55 -8.07 -0.76
CA PHE A 66 10.02 -7.34 0.39
C PHE A 66 10.37 -8.05 1.69
N TYR A 67 10.06 -7.43 2.84
CA TYR A 67 10.22 -8.06 4.15
C TYR A 67 8.88 -8.63 4.62
N SER A 68 8.75 -9.96 4.66
CA SER A 68 7.50 -10.62 5.11
C SER A 68 7.18 -10.42 6.59
N GLY A 69 8.17 -10.07 7.42
CA GLY A 69 7.97 -9.79 8.84
C GLY A 69 7.18 -8.51 9.15
N LEU A 70 6.77 -7.75 8.13
CA LEU A 70 5.85 -6.62 8.27
C LEU A 70 4.40 -7.06 8.55
N PHE A 71 4.09 -8.34 8.38
CA PHE A 71 2.76 -8.90 8.60
C PHE A 71 2.70 -9.61 9.95
N ASP A 72 1.68 -9.34 10.76
CA ASP A 72 1.44 -9.97 12.08
C ASP A 72 0.96 -11.44 11.98
N ARG A 73 1.11 -12.04 10.80
CA ARG A 73 0.68 -13.40 10.49
C ARG A 73 1.64 -14.03 9.49
N LYS A 74 1.61 -15.35 9.42
CA LYS A 74 2.33 -16.09 8.39
C LYS A 74 1.67 -15.82 7.03
N LEU A 75 2.48 -15.49 6.03
CA LEU A 75 2.07 -15.40 4.63
C LEU A 75 2.16 -16.76 3.95
N GLU A 76 1.37 -16.98 2.92
CA GLU A 76 1.40 -18.19 2.10
C GLU A 76 1.71 -17.88 0.62
N ILE A 77 2.37 -18.81 -0.06
CA ILE A 77 2.58 -18.71 -1.50
C ILE A 77 1.23 -18.85 -2.22
N GLY A 78 0.97 -17.95 -3.17
CA GLY A 78 -0.31 -17.83 -3.88
C GLY A 78 -1.30 -16.88 -3.21
N GLU A 79 -1.01 -16.43 -2.00
CA GLU A 79 -1.83 -15.45 -1.29
C GLU A 79 -1.73 -14.07 -1.95
N THR A 80 -2.85 -13.32 -1.95
CA THR A 80 -2.89 -11.92 -2.38
C THR A 80 -2.72 -10.98 -1.19
N ILE A 81 -1.82 -10.01 -1.31
CA ILE A 81 -1.62 -8.93 -0.35
C ILE A 81 -1.86 -7.57 -1.01
N TYR A 82 -2.29 -6.60 -0.21
CA TYR A 82 -2.47 -5.21 -0.63
C TYR A 82 -1.43 -4.33 0.05
N PHE A 83 -0.72 -3.53 -0.73
CA PHE A 83 0.42 -2.78 -0.21
C PHE A 83 0.68 -1.50 -0.98
N LYS A 84 1.39 -0.57 -0.33
CA LYS A 84 2.01 0.60 -0.96
C LYS A 84 3.49 0.37 -1.13
N VAL A 85 4.06 0.84 -2.22
CA VAL A 85 5.52 0.89 -2.41
C VAL A 85 6.00 2.24 -1.93
N LEU A 86 6.75 2.28 -0.83
CA LEU A 86 7.31 3.52 -0.26
C LEU A 86 8.59 3.94 -0.99
N SER A 87 9.43 2.95 -1.31
CA SER A 87 10.65 3.12 -2.09
C SER A 87 11.05 1.79 -2.71
N TYR A 88 11.81 1.85 -3.81
CA TYR A 88 12.37 0.67 -4.44
C TYR A 88 13.68 0.98 -5.15
N GLU A 89 14.53 -0.02 -5.25
CA GLU A 89 15.78 0.02 -6.01
C GLU A 89 15.88 -1.21 -6.90
N LYS A 90 16.54 -1.07 -8.05
CA LYS A 90 16.75 -2.21 -8.96
C LYS A 90 17.57 -3.26 -8.23
N TRP A 91 17.10 -4.50 -8.25
CA TRP A 91 17.83 -5.57 -7.60
C TRP A 91 19.16 -5.82 -8.32
N VAL A 92 20.26 -5.80 -7.55
CA VAL A 92 21.60 -6.13 -8.01
C VAL A 92 22.17 -7.13 -7.00
N GLY A 93 22.30 -8.39 -7.42
CA GLY A 93 22.80 -9.45 -6.55
C GLY A 93 23.22 -10.70 -7.33
N PRO A 94 23.87 -11.65 -6.64
CA PRO A 94 24.27 -12.90 -7.26
C PRO A 94 23.04 -13.73 -7.67
N ALA A 95 23.05 -14.22 -8.91
CA ALA A 95 21.98 -15.06 -9.42
C ALA A 95 22.27 -16.57 -9.18
N ASN A 96 21.68 -17.18 -8.16
CA ASN A 96 21.53 -18.63 -7.97
C ASN A 96 20.34 -19.25 -8.76
N ALA A 97 20.62 -20.12 -9.73
CA ALA A 97 19.61 -20.74 -10.61
C ALA A 97 18.37 -21.35 -9.93
N SER A 98 18.45 -21.70 -8.64
CA SER A 98 17.32 -22.25 -7.87
C SER A 98 16.35 -21.20 -7.28
N CYS A 99 16.64 -19.90 -7.36
CA CYS A 99 15.79 -18.83 -6.84
C CYS A 99 15.09 -18.04 -7.94
N LEU A 100 13.86 -17.60 -7.64
CA LEU A 100 13.19 -16.56 -8.42
C LEU A 100 13.86 -15.21 -8.16
N TRP A 101 14.05 -14.42 -9.23
CA TRP A 101 14.67 -13.10 -9.14
C TRP A 101 13.64 -11.98 -9.02
N PRO A 102 13.80 -11.09 -8.04
CA PRO A 102 13.06 -9.84 -8.04
C PRO A 102 13.61 -8.91 -9.12
N HIS A 103 12.74 -8.05 -9.65
CA HIS A 103 13.17 -6.92 -10.46
C HIS A 103 13.70 -5.78 -9.57
N TYR A 104 13.05 -5.59 -8.42
CA TYR A 104 13.37 -4.55 -7.45
C TYR A 104 13.35 -5.09 -6.02
N VAL A 105 14.15 -4.47 -5.15
CA VAL A 105 13.97 -4.57 -3.69
C VAL A 105 13.13 -3.37 -3.28
N ALA A 106 12.05 -3.62 -2.55
CA ALA A 106 11.07 -2.59 -2.19
C ALA A 106 10.85 -2.53 -0.68
N GLN A 107 10.74 -1.30 -0.17
CA GLN A 107 10.11 -1.04 1.11
C GLN A 107 8.62 -0.85 0.88
N ILE A 108 7.81 -1.65 1.56
CA ILE A 108 6.37 -1.62 1.41
C ILE A 108 5.68 -1.30 2.73
N GLU A 109 4.48 -0.73 2.64
CA GLU A 109 3.56 -0.57 3.75
C GLU A 109 2.31 -1.41 3.47
N VAL A 110 1.82 -2.13 4.48
CA VAL A 110 0.63 -2.97 4.35
C VAL A 110 -0.60 -2.06 4.30
N CYS A 111 -1.40 -2.18 3.24
CA CYS A 111 -2.70 -1.52 3.19
C CYS A 111 -3.65 -2.24 4.14
N GLN A 112 -4.42 -1.50 4.94
CA GLN A 112 -5.42 -2.12 5.79
C GLN A 112 -6.47 -2.83 4.93
N SER A 113 -6.50 -4.16 4.99
CA SER A 113 -7.70 -4.91 4.63
C SER A 113 -8.66 -4.72 5.80
N LYS A 114 -9.71 -3.92 5.60
CA LYS A 114 -10.88 -3.99 6.49
C LYS A 114 -11.46 -5.41 6.49
#